data_AF-A0A916ID42-F1
#
_entry.id   AF-A0A916ID42-F1
#
_cell.length_a   1.000
_cell.length_b   1.000
_cell.length_c   1.000
_cell.angle_alpha   90.00
_cell.angle_beta   90.00
_cell.angle_gamma   90.00
#
_symmetry.space_group_name_H-M   'P 1'
#
loop_
_entity.id
_entity.type
_entity.pdbx_description
1 polymer ?
#
loop_
_entity_poly.entity_id
_entity_poly.type
_entity_poly.pdbx_seq_one_letter_code
_entity_poly.pdbx_strand_id
1 'polypeptide(L)'
;MHAQPTPETSPRARRGAAARWLAASPRRAELGWADLAAWPAWADFPPAALQQLAYATGARVHAEALRRCIDGRVLKHVRDRLGEGAMRSLMDMPDEQPSAPLPLLLGEIDTALLDALLPAVGRDWLLASVASPVLREALREQLWPATGPQVRVINGAAAAAVVAEAMSLHIDEIPS
;
A
#
# COMPACT_ATOMS: atom_id res chain seq x y z
N MET A 1 -28.45 14.29 19.67
CA MET A 1 -27.31 13.40 19.38
C MET A 1 -26.33 14.17 18.52
N HIS A 2 -25.27 14.72 19.12
CA HIS A 2 -24.19 15.35 18.37
C HIS A 2 -23.13 14.29 18.11
N ALA A 3 -22.86 14.01 16.83
CA ALA A 3 -21.70 13.24 16.42
C ALA A 3 -20.44 13.92 16.97
N GLN A 4 -19.63 13.19 17.75
CA GLN A 4 -18.33 13.68 18.15
C GLN A 4 -17.42 13.69 16.92
N PRO A 5 -16.75 14.82 16.61
CA PRO A 5 -15.71 14.82 15.59
C PRO A 5 -14.56 13.93 16.09
N THR A 6 -14.17 12.94 15.28
CA THR A 6 -12.93 12.18 15.47
C THR A 6 -11.77 13.18 15.59
N PRO A 7 -10.84 13.00 16.54
CA PRO A 7 -9.76 13.94 16.73
C PRO A 7 -8.86 13.92 15.50
N GLU A 8 -8.89 14.99 14.72
CA GLU A 8 -7.87 15.27 13.71
C GLU A 8 -6.51 15.21 14.43
N THR A 9 -5.73 14.17 14.15
CA THR A 9 -4.41 13.99 14.77
C THR A 9 -3.55 15.18 14.37
N SER A 10 -3.37 16.13 15.28
CA SER A 10 -2.67 17.39 15.00
C SER A 10 -1.33 17.14 14.28
N PRO A 11 -0.89 18.00 13.35
CA PRO A 11 0.39 17.83 12.64
C PRO A 11 1.58 17.62 13.58
N ARG A 12 1.52 18.21 14.78
CA ARG A 12 2.50 18.03 15.86
C ARG A 12 2.49 16.61 16.44
N ALA A 13 1.32 16.04 16.68
CA ALA A 13 1.18 14.67 17.19
C ALA A 13 1.73 13.64 16.20
N ARG A 14 1.43 13.80 14.90
CA ARG A 14 1.98 12.93 13.84
C ARG A 14 3.49 12.98 13.75
N ARG A 15 4.08 14.20 13.74
CA ARG A 15 5.54 14.36 13.77
C ARG A 15 6.17 13.72 15.01
N GLY A 16 5.51 13.82 16.17
CA GLY A 16 5.97 13.19 17.39
C GLY A 16 5.95 11.66 17.32
N ALA A 17 4.92 11.07 16.70
CA ALA A 17 4.84 9.63 16.45
C ALA A 17 5.94 9.17 15.48
N ALA A 18 6.08 9.85 14.34
CA ALA A 18 7.15 9.61 13.37
C ALA A 18 8.54 9.67 14.01
N ALA A 19 8.79 10.70 14.84
CA ALA A 19 10.07 10.87 15.51
C ALA A 19 10.38 9.74 16.50
N ARG A 20 9.38 9.25 17.25
CA ARG A 20 9.54 8.11 18.16
C ARG A 20 9.80 6.82 17.39
N TRP A 21 9.07 6.62 16.31
CA TRP A 21 9.20 5.43 15.49
C TRP A 21 10.59 5.36 14.83
N LEU A 22 11.05 6.48 14.28
CA LEU A 22 12.37 6.59 13.63
C LEU A 22 13.53 6.69 14.63
N ALA A 23 13.27 6.81 15.93
CA ALA A 23 14.34 6.93 16.94
C ALA A 23 15.26 5.70 16.97
N ALA A 24 14.72 4.51 16.65
CA ALA A 24 15.48 3.27 16.55
C ALA A 24 16.07 3.01 15.14
N SER A 25 15.84 3.91 14.17
CA SER A 25 16.39 3.76 12.83
C SER A 25 17.89 4.03 12.82
N PRO A 26 18.72 3.18 12.20
CA PRO A 26 20.14 3.48 12.02
C PRO A 26 20.35 4.76 11.18
N ARG A 27 19.35 5.14 10.38
CA ARG A 27 19.34 6.35 9.56
C ARG A 27 18.81 7.58 10.28
N ARG A 28 18.63 7.53 11.60
CA ARG A 28 18.05 8.63 12.38
C ARG A 28 18.76 9.97 12.16
N ALA A 29 20.08 9.95 11.97
CA ALA A 29 20.90 11.14 11.72
C ALA A 29 20.69 11.77 10.32
N GLU A 30 20.22 10.98 9.35
CA GLU A 30 19.96 11.42 7.97
C GLU A 30 18.56 12.06 7.81
N LEU A 31 17.66 11.82 8.79
CA LEU A 31 16.27 12.25 8.74
C LEU A 31 16.08 13.67 9.29
N GLY A 32 15.55 14.55 8.45
CA GLY A 32 15.26 15.94 8.77
C GLY A 32 13.81 16.19 9.21
N TRP A 33 13.52 17.44 9.57
CA TRP A 33 12.15 17.87 9.93
C TRP A 33 11.15 17.72 8.79
N ALA A 34 11.61 17.88 7.54
CA ALA A 34 10.77 17.69 6.35
C ALA A 34 10.31 16.23 6.23
N ASP A 35 11.16 15.26 6.54
CA ASP A 35 10.82 13.84 6.51
C ASP A 35 9.77 13.48 7.57
N LEU A 36 9.95 14.01 8.79
CA LEU A 36 8.96 13.85 9.85
C LEU A 36 7.61 14.47 9.50
N ALA A 37 7.61 15.57 8.74
CA ALA A 37 6.38 16.21 8.26
C ALA A 37 5.73 15.45 7.09
N ALA A 38 6.54 14.76 6.29
CA ALA A 38 6.12 13.93 5.16
C ALA A 38 5.82 12.47 5.56
N TRP A 39 5.67 12.19 6.86
CA TRP A 39 5.32 10.87 7.37
C TRP A 39 4.01 10.38 6.74
N PRO A 40 4.00 9.23 6.03
CA PRO A 40 2.81 8.76 5.38
C PRO A 40 1.82 8.19 6.40
N ALA A 41 0.53 8.52 6.24
CA ALA A 41 -0.51 8.09 7.18
C ALA A 41 -0.62 6.56 7.31
N TRP A 42 -0.33 5.82 6.23
CA TRP A 42 -0.34 4.36 6.25
C TRP A 42 0.77 3.74 7.12
N ALA A 43 1.86 4.47 7.42
CA ALA A 43 2.93 3.94 8.27
C ALA A 43 2.54 3.86 9.75
N ASP A 44 1.45 4.52 10.14
CA ASP A 44 0.88 4.42 11.49
C ASP A 44 -0.06 3.20 11.64
N PHE A 45 -0.31 2.45 10.56
CA PHE A 45 -1.22 1.31 10.61
C PHE A 45 -0.61 0.11 11.37
N PRO A 46 -1.44 -0.67 12.09
CA PRO A 46 -0.99 -1.94 12.67
C PRO A 46 -0.46 -2.89 11.58
N PRO A 47 0.46 -3.82 11.91
CA PRO A 47 1.09 -4.71 10.93
C PRO A 47 0.10 -5.48 10.05
N ALA A 48 -1.02 -5.95 10.61
CA ALA A 48 -2.06 -6.66 9.85
C ALA A 48 -2.76 -5.75 8.83
N ALA A 49 -3.12 -4.52 9.23
CA ALA A 49 -3.73 -3.53 8.34
C ALA A 49 -2.74 -3.06 7.27
N LEU A 50 -1.46 -2.92 7.61
CA LEU A 50 -0.41 -2.59 6.64
C LEU A 50 -0.20 -3.71 5.61
N GLN A 51 -0.26 -4.97 6.03
CA GLN A 51 -0.19 -6.13 5.14
C GLN A 51 -1.40 -6.18 4.20
N GLN A 52 -2.60 -5.88 4.72
CA GLN A 52 -3.81 -5.83 3.92
C GLN A 52 -3.79 -4.65 2.93
N LEU A 53 -3.32 -3.47 3.36
CA LEU A 53 -3.13 -2.33 2.47
C LEU A 53 -2.11 -2.62 1.37
N ALA A 54 -1.02 -3.32 1.69
CA ALA A 54 -0.06 -3.78 0.68
C ALA A 54 -0.74 -4.72 -0.32
N TYR A 55 -1.51 -5.70 0.14
CA TYR A 55 -2.26 -6.58 -0.76
C TYR A 55 -3.22 -5.78 -1.67
N ALA A 56 -4.00 -4.84 -1.11
CA ALA A 56 -4.93 -3.99 -1.85
C ALA A 56 -4.23 -3.11 -2.87
N THR A 57 -3.11 -2.50 -2.49
CA THR A 57 -2.28 -1.68 -3.37
C THR A 57 -1.75 -2.53 -4.53
N GLY A 58 -1.22 -3.73 -4.25
CA GLY A 58 -0.75 -4.66 -5.28
C GLY A 58 -1.86 -5.09 -6.25
N ALA A 59 -3.04 -5.42 -5.73
CA ALA A 59 -4.20 -5.74 -6.57
C ALA A 59 -4.60 -4.57 -7.46
N ARG A 60 -4.57 -3.34 -6.91
CA ARG A 60 -4.90 -2.11 -7.62
C ARG A 60 -3.93 -1.81 -8.77
N VAL A 61 -2.63 -2.02 -8.55
CA VAL A 61 -1.58 -1.93 -9.59
C VAL A 61 -1.82 -2.90 -10.74
N HIS A 62 -2.44 -4.04 -10.46
CA HIS A 62 -2.74 -5.10 -11.41
C HIS A 62 -4.21 -5.13 -11.84
N ALA A 63 -4.98 -4.07 -11.60
CA ALA A 63 -6.42 -4.06 -11.80
C ALA A 63 -6.83 -4.36 -13.24
N GLU A 64 -6.10 -3.86 -14.25
CA GLU A 64 -6.40 -4.18 -15.66
C GLU A 64 -6.26 -5.67 -15.95
N ALA A 65 -5.17 -6.27 -15.47
CA ALA A 65 -4.92 -7.70 -15.66
C ALA A 65 -5.93 -8.57 -14.89
N LEU A 66 -6.34 -8.14 -13.69
CA LEU A 66 -7.40 -8.80 -12.93
C LEU A 66 -8.77 -8.68 -13.61
N ARG A 67 -9.13 -7.52 -14.17
CA ARG A 67 -10.38 -7.34 -14.93
C ARG A 67 -10.46 -8.19 -16.19
N ARG A 68 -9.31 -8.48 -16.81
CA ARG A 68 -9.19 -9.38 -17.97
C ARG A 68 -9.01 -10.86 -17.59
N CYS A 69 -8.92 -11.18 -16.30
CA CYS A 69 -8.71 -12.55 -15.83
C CYS A 69 -9.99 -13.37 -16.04
N ILE A 70 -9.87 -14.48 -16.78
CA ILE A 70 -10.96 -15.43 -17.01
C ILE A 70 -10.99 -16.56 -15.95
N ASP A 71 -9.94 -16.69 -15.13
CA ASP A 71 -9.92 -17.70 -14.07
C ASP A 71 -10.72 -17.22 -12.85
N GLY A 72 -11.95 -17.72 -12.73
CA GLY A 72 -12.82 -17.40 -11.61
C GLY A 72 -12.28 -17.79 -10.24
N ARG A 73 -11.32 -18.73 -10.14
CA ARG A 73 -10.68 -19.09 -8.87
C ARG A 73 -9.77 -17.98 -8.38
N VAL A 74 -9.01 -17.37 -9.30
CA VAL A 74 -8.16 -16.20 -9.00
C VAL A 74 -9.03 -15.03 -8.55
N LEU A 75 -10.09 -14.71 -9.28
CA LEU A 75 -10.99 -13.62 -8.93
C LEU A 75 -11.66 -13.84 -7.58
N LYS A 76 -12.12 -15.08 -7.32
CA LYS A 76 -12.67 -15.46 -6.02
C LYS A 76 -11.65 -15.29 -4.90
N HIS A 77 -10.42 -15.77 -5.09
CA HIS A 77 -9.34 -15.65 -4.10
C HIS A 77 -9.02 -14.19 -3.78
N VAL A 78 -8.88 -13.35 -4.81
CA VAL A 78 -8.64 -11.91 -4.64
C VAL A 78 -9.80 -11.24 -3.91
N ARG A 79 -11.04 -11.57 -4.23
CA ARG A 79 -12.22 -11.07 -3.52
C ARG A 79 -12.25 -11.52 -2.05
N ASP A 80 -11.98 -12.80 -1.78
CA ASP A 80 -12.01 -13.35 -0.43
C ASP A 80 -10.91 -12.71 0.44
N ARG A 81 -9.80 -12.25 -0.17
CA ARG A 81 -8.76 -11.45 0.48
C ARG A 81 -9.13 -9.98 0.64
N LEU A 82 -9.68 -9.33 -0.38
CA LEU A 82 -9.94 -7.89 -0.40
C LEU A 82 -11.23 -7.48 0.29
N GLY A 83 -12.23 -8.36 0.35
CA GLY A 83 -13.60 -7.98 0.62
C GLY A 83 -14.39 -7.68 -0.66
N GLU A 84 -15.71 -7.73 -0.56
CA GLU A 84 -16.60 -7.52 -1.70
C GLU A 84 -16.58 -6.07 -2.19
N GLY A 85 -16.50 -5.10 -1.28
CA GLY A 85 -16.49 -3.67 -1.60
C GLY A 85 -15.26 -3.27 -2.41
N ALA A 86 -14.08 -3.62 -1.89
CA ALA A 86 -12.82 -3.36 -2.58
C ALA A 86 -12.71 -4.10 -3.93
N MET A 87 -13.21 -5.34 -4.02
CA MET A 87 -13.26 -6.07 -5.29
C MET A 87 -14.16 -5.40 -6.33
N ARG A 88 -15.34 -4.92 -5.91
CA ARG A 88 -16.25 -4.18 -6.80
C ARG A 88 -15.61 -2.90 -7.32
N SER A 89 -15.01 -2.11 -6.43
CA SER A 89 -14.28 -0.90 -6.83
C SER A 89 -13.14 -1.18 -7.80
N LEU A 90 -12.43 -2.30 -7.65
CA LEU A 90 -11.36 -2.71 -8.56
C LEU A 90 -11.91 -3.06 -9.96
N MET A 91 -13.10 -3.65 -10.03
CA MET A 91 -13.75 -4.02 -11.30
C MET A 91 -14.37 -2.83 -12.03
N ASP A 92 -14.84 -1.82 -11.30
CA ASP A 92 -15.50 -0.63 -11.86
C ASP A 92 -14.51 0.45 -12.36
N MET A 93 -13.20 0.21 -12.27
CA MET A 93 -12.19 1.16 -12.71
C MET A 93 -12.20 1.40 -14.23
N PRO A 94 -11.92 2.64 -14.67
CA PRO A 94 -11.67 2.91 -16.09
C PRO A 94 -10.35 2.30 -16.58
N ASP A 95 -10.31 1.91 -17.85
CA ASP A 95 -9.16 1.25 -18.51
C ASP A 95 -7.90 2.13 -18.62
N GLU A 96 -8.01 3.44 -18.39
CA GLU A 96 -6.95 4.41 -18.66
C GLU A 96 -5.94 4.60 -17.51
N GLN A 97 -6.09 3.88 -16.40
CA GLN A 97 -5.15 3.97 -15.30
C GLN A 97 -3.88 3.14 -15.54
N PRO A 98 -2.70 3.62 -15.10
CA PRO A 98 -1.45 2.90 -15.28
C PRO A 98 -1.48 1.56 -14.53
N SER A 99 -1.63 0.47 -15.28
CA SER A 99 -1.55 -0.90 -14.74
C SER A 99 -0.18 -1.49 -15.04
N ALA A 100 0.41 -2.16 -14.06
CA ALA A 100 1.49 -3.09 -14.35
C ALA A 100 0.87 -4.40 -14.88
N PRO A 101 1.44 -5.03 -15.92
CA PRO A 101 1.01 -6.36 -16.30
C PRO A 101 1.23 -7.31 -15.13
N LEU A 102 0.25 -8.17 -14.83
CA LEU A 102 0.55 -9.36 -14.04
C LEU A 102 1.64 -10.12 -14.80
N PRO A 103 2.67 -10.65 -14.13
CA PRO A 103 3.55 -11.62 -14.75
C PRO A 103 2.69 -12.85 -15.08
N LEU A 104 2.08 -12.81 -16.26
CA LEU A 104 1.39 -13.92 -16.89
C LEU A 104 2.48 -14.91 -17.29
N LEU A 105 2.96 -15.67 -16.31
CA LEU A 105 3.57 -16.95 -16.62
C LEU A 105 2.49 -17.73 -17.37
N LEU A 106 2.77 -18.07 -18.63
CA LEU A 106 1.91 -18.84 -19.52
C LEU A 106 1.53 -20.17 -18.83
N GLY A 107 0.43 -20.19 -18.06
CA GLY A 107 0.01 -21.32 -17.22
C GLY A 107 -1.11 -20.96 -16.23
N GLU A 108 -1.60 -21.96 -15.48
CA GLU A 108 -2.54 -21.74 -14.37
C GLU A 108 -1.92 -20.79 -13.33
N ILE A 109 -2.62 -19.70 -13.00
CA ILE A 109 -2.18 -18.78 -11.97
C ILE A 109 -2.40 -19.45 -10.61
N ASP A 110 -1.30 -19.77 -9.93
CA ASP A 110 -1.32 -20.28 -8.57
C ASP A 110 -1.71 -19.17 -7.57
N THR A 111 -2.74 -19.42 -6.76
CA THR A 111 -3.16 -18.51 -5.68
C THR A 111 -2.07 -18.26 -4.64
N ALA A 112 -1.18 -19.24 -4.41
CA ALA A 112 -0.04 -19.05 -3.51
C ALA A 112 0.98 -18.05 -4.09
N LEU A 113 1.17 -18.06 -5.42
CA LEU A 113 2.00 -17.08 -6.10
C LEU A 113 1.38 -15.68 -6.02
N LEU A 114 0.06 -15.55 -6.15
CA LEU A 114 -0.65 -14.27 -5.97
C LEU A 114 -0.48 -13.71 -4.56
N ASP A 115 -0.61 -14.56 -3.54
CA ASP A 115 -0.44 -14.17 -2.13
C ASP A 115 0.98 -13.71 -1.80
N ALA A 116 1.98 -14.17 -2.57
CA ALA A 116 3.34 -13.65 -2.48
C ALA A 116 3.53 -12.36 -3.30
N LEU A 117 3.01 -12.33 -4.53
CA LEU A 117 3.23 -11.26 -5.50
C LEU A 117 2.53 -9.96 -5.12
N LEU A 118 1.23 -10.02 -4.80
CA LEU A 118 0.43 -8.80 -4.61
C LEU A 118 0.94 -7.97 -3.43
N PRO A 119 1.19 -8.54 -2.23
CA PRO A 119 1.79 -7.77 -1.15
C PRO A 119 3.20 -7.26 -1.49
N ALA A 120 4.02 -8.03 -2.19
CA ALA A 120 5.36 -7.58 -2.57
C ALA A 120 5.30 -6.34 -3.46
N VAL A 121 4.48 -6.37 -4.52
CA VAL A 121 4.25 -5.23 -5.41
C VAL A 121 3.64 -4.06 -4.63
N GLY A 122 2.67 -4.33 -3.75
CA GLY A 122 2.07 -3.30 -2.92
C GLY A 122 3.04 -2.57 -2.02
N ARG A 123 3.99 -3.29 -1.40
CA ARG A 123 5.07 -2.68 -0.59
C ARG A 123 5.96 -1.78 -1.43
N ASP A 124 6.32 -2.21 -2.64
CA ASP A 124 7.11 -1.39 -3.56
C ASP A 124 6.39 -0.08 -3.90
N TRP A 125 5.08 -0.14 -4.14
CA TRP A 125 4.26 1.02 -4.45
C TRP A 125 4.02 1.92 -3.23
N LEU A 126 3.81 1.35 -2.05
CA LEU A 126 3.75 2.10 -0.79
C LEU A 126 5.06 2.88 -0.57
N LEU A 127 6.22 2.23 -0.73
CA LEU A 127 7.52 2.89 -0.62
C LEU A 127 7.71 3.95 -1.72
N ALA A 128 7.34 3.65 -2.97
CA ALA A 128 7.45 4.60 -4.08
C ALA A 128 6.57 5.86 -3.91
N SER A 129 5.48 5.78 -3.15
CA SER A 129 4.64 6.94 -2.81
C SER A 129 5.36 7.96 -1.89
N VAL A 130 6.43 7.54 -1.21
CA VAL A 130 7.22 8.39 -0.33
C VAL A 130 8.26 9.16 -1.14
N ALA A 131 8.11 10.48 -1.22
CA ALA A 131 8.98 11.33 -2.04
C ALA A 131 10.44 11.37 -1.56
N SER A 132 10.66 11.41 -0.24
CA SER A 132 12.01 11.45 0.34
C SER A 132 12.68 10.08 0.24
N PRO A 133 13.86 9.98 -0.43
CA PRO A 133 14.60 8.72 -0.52
C PRO A 133 15.05 8.21 0.85
N VAL A 134 15.49 9.10 1.74
CA VAL A 134 15.98 8.72 3.07
C VAL A 134 14.84 8.18 3.94
N LEU A 135 13.68 8.84 3.92
CA LEU A 135 12.49 8.36 4.63
C LEU A 135 12.02 7.02 4.08
N ARG A 136 12.05 6.84 2.76
CA ARG A 136 11.68 5.59 2.11
C ARG A 136 12.57 4.44 2.56
N GLU A 137 13.88 4.64 2.58
CA GLU A 137 14.83 3.64 3.06
C GLU A 137 14.63 3.30 4.55
N ALA A 138 14.40 4.32 5.39
CA ALA A 138 14.11 4.10 6.80
C ALA A 138 12.80 3.30 7.02
N LEU A 139 11.75 3.59 6.25
CA LEU A 139 10.50 2.84 6.29
C LEU A 139 10.69 1.40 5.82
N ARG A 140 11.47 1.18 4.75
CA ARG A 140 11.78 -0.16 4.23
C ARG A 140 12.48 -1.01 5.27
N GLU A 141 13.55 -0.50 5.88
CA GLU A 141 14.35 -1.22 6.87
C GLU A 141 13.53 -1.65 8.10
N GLN A 142 12.59 -0.82 8.52
CA GLN A 142 11.80 -1.04 9.73
C GLN A 142 10.53 -1.87 9.47
N LEU A 143 9.82 -1.65 8.36
CA LEU A 143 8.56 -2.33 8.06
C LEU A 143 8.77 -3.64 7.30
N TRP A 144 9.75 -3.67 6.40
CA TRP A 144 9.96 -4.80 5.49
C TRP A 144 11.46 -5.07 5.25
N PRO A 145 12.23 -5.44 6.29
CA PRO A 145 13.69 -5.64 6.20
C PRO A 145 14.11 -6.72 5.19
N ALA A 146 13.22 -7.67 4.89
CA ALA A 146 13.46 -8.74 3.92
C ALA A 146 13.28 -8.29 2.45
N THR A 147 12.77 -7.08 2.20
CA THR A 147 12.60 -6.56 0.84
C THR A 147 13.95 -6.07 0.33
N GLY A 148 14.43 -6.68 -0.76
CA GLY A 148 15.69 -6.29 -1.41
C GLY A 148 15.72 -4.82 -1.86
N PRO A 149 16.86 -4.35 -2.42
CA PRO A 149 16.95 -2.99 -2.95
C PRO A 149 15.87 -2.74 -4.02
N GLN A 150 15.33 -1.52 -4.09
CA GLN A 150 14.29 -1.16 -5.06
C GLN A 150 14.78 -1.42 -6.50
N VAL A 151 14.18 -2.37 -7.22
CA VAL A 151 14.57 -2.70 -8.60
C VAL A 151 13.74 -1.94 -9.65
N ARG A 152 12.62 -1.31 -9.27
CA ARG A 152 11.67 -0.74 -10.24
C ARG A 152 11.64 0.78 -10.20
N VAL A 153 11.85 1.40 -11.35
CA VAL A 153 11.56 2.82 -11.57
C VAL A 153 10.04 2.98 -11.55
N ILE A 154 9.50 3.37 -10.40
CA ILE A 154 8.07 3.65 -10.22
C ILE A 154 7.90 5.17 -10.18
N ASN A 155 6.96 5.71 -10.96
CA ASN A 155 6.60 7.11 -10.88
C ASN A 155 5.94 7.39 -9.52
N GLY A 156 6.56 8.20 -8.68
CA GLY A 156 6.08 8.48 -7.33
C GLY A 156 4.68 9.13 -7.27
N ALA A 157 4.29 9.92 -8.27
CA ALA A 157 2.96 10.51 -8.34
C ALA A 157 1.89 9.46 -8.67
N ALA A 158 2.19 8.55 -9.60
CA ALA A 158 1.33 7.40 -9.87
C ALA A 158 1.21 6.49 -8.63
N ALA A 159 2.32 6.27 -7.93
CA ALA A 159 2.32 5.51 -6.69
C ALA A 159 1.45 6.14 -5.60
N ALA A 160 1.57 7.46 -5.40
CA ALA A 160 0.74 8.18 -4.45
C ALA A 160 -0.76 8.09 -4.78
N ALA A 161 -1.14 8.18 -6.07
CA ALA A 161 -2.53 8.05 -6.49
C ALA A 161 -3.10 6.66 -6.18
N VAL A 162 -2.38 5.60 -6.56
CA VAL A 162 -2.80 4.22 -6.31
C VAL A 162 -2.90 3.92 -4.81
N VAL A 163 -1.95 4.39 -4.02
CA VAL A 163 -1.99 4.21 -2.55
C VAL A 163 -3.16 4.96 -1.94
N ALA A 164 -3.44 6.19 -2.38
CA ALA A 164 -4.58 6.96 -1.87
C ALA A 164 -5.91 6.26 -2.15
N GLU A 165 -6.10 5.72 -3.35
CA GLU A 165 -7.29 4.93 -3.71
C GLU A 165 -7.38 3.62 -2.91
N ALA A 166 -6.27 2.91 -2.71
CA ALA A 166 -6.26 1.70 -1.90
C ALA A 166 -6.59 1.99 -0.42
N MET A 167 -6.11 3.13 0.11
CA MET A 167 -6.42 3.57 1.47
C MET A 167 -7.89 3.94 1.63
N SER A 168 -8.53 4.58 0.64
CA SER A 168 -9.96 4.93 0.73
C SER A 168 -10.85 3.69 0.81
N LEU A 169 -10.47 2.61 0.14
CA LEU A 169 -11.22 1.34 0.20
C LEU A 169 -11.03 0.60 1.52
N HIS A 170 -9.91 0.81 2.20
CA HIS A 170 -9.59 0.11 3.44
C HIS A 170 -10.15 0.78 4.70
N ILE A 171 -10.43 2.09 4.65
CA ILE A 171 -11.01 2.84 5.79
C ILE A 171 -12.46 2.44 6.06
N ASP A 172 -13.21 2.01 5.04
CA ASP A 172 -14.63 1.68 5.18
C ASP A 172 -14.90 0.26 5.76
N GLU A 173 -13.86 -0.58 5.89
CA GLU A 173 -14.00 -2.00 6.30
C GLU A 173 -13.36 -2.33 7.66
N ILE A 174 -12.75 -1.36 8.37
CA ILE A 174 -12.24 -1.57 9.72
C ILE A 174 -13.41 -1.43 10.71
N PRO A 175 -13.88 -2.52 11.36
CA PRO A 175 -14.91 -2.39 12.39
C PRO A 175 -14.38 -1.49 13.50
N SER A 176 -15.18 -0.47 13.85
CA SER A 176 -14.91 0.49 14.92
C SER A 176 -14.82 -0.18 16.29
#